data_AF-D2B9H9-F1
#
_entry.id   AF-D2B9H9-F1
#
_cell.length_a   1.000
_cell.length_b   1.000
_cell.length_c   1.000
_cell.angle_alpha   90.00
_cell.angle_beta   90.00
_cell.angle_gamma   90.00
#
_symmetry.space_group_name_H-M   'P 1'
#
loop_
_entity.id
_entity.type
_entity.pdbx_description
1 polymer ?
#
loop_
_entity_poly.entity_id
_entity_poly.type
_entity_poly.pdbx_seq_one_letter_code
_entity_poly.pdbx_strand_id
1 'polypeptide(L)'
;MRVAFLISEAALSNYAQSLPEQEGVSFKDQRAGLFTIATAQRWKGITQLGVADTGGMLTECGFAHVPSGRVKDLDVSSADHLTGDWYATCTDYD
;
A
#
# COMPACT_ATOMS: atom_id res chain seq x y z
N MET A 1 -7.64 -6.43 9.45
CA MET A 1 -7.01 -6.15 8.14
C MET A 1 -6.26 -7.36 7.56
N ARG A 2 -5.38 -8.03 8.33
CA ARG A 2 -4.55 -9.16 7.85
C ARG A 2 -5.29 -10.29 7.12
N VAL A 3 -6.44 -10.76 7.61
CA VAL A 3 -7.21 -11.82 6.92
C VAL A 3 -7.73 -11.36 5.54
N ALA A 4 -8.28 -10.15 5.46
CA ALA A 4 -8.75 -9.59 4.20
C ALA A 4 -7.60 -9.34 3.21
N PHE A 5 -6.41 -8.96 3.74
CA PHE A 5 -5.18 -8.90 2.96
C PHE A 5 -4.82 -10.28 2.38
N LEU A 6 -4.75 -11.33 3.19
CA LEU A 6 -4.38 -12.68 2.73
C LEU A 6 -5.32 -13.19 1.63
N ILE A 7 -6.63 -12.86 1.70
CA ILE A 7 -7.60 -13.17 0.64
C ILE A 7 -7.30 -12.41 -0.66
N SER A 8 -6.76 -11.19 -0.55
CA SER A 8 -6.52 -10.28 -1.68
C SER A 8 -5.05 -10.24 -2.14
N GLU A 9 -4.15 -10.97 -1.49
CA GLU A 9 -2.69 -10.83 -1.65
C GLU A 9 -2.24 -11.00 -3.10
N ALA A 10 -2.79 -12.00 -3.81
CA ALA A 10 -2.48 -12.23 -5.22
C ALA A 10 -2.94 -11.06 -6.12
N ALA A 11 -4.14 -10.51 -5.85
CA ALA A 11 -4.67 -9.39 -6.61
C ALA A 11 -3.87 -8.10 -6.34
N LEU A 12 -3.51 -7.86 -5.08
CA LEU A 12 -2.66 -6.73 -4.68
C LEU A 12 -1.25 -6.83 -5.28
N SER A 13 -0.65 -8.03 -5.28
CA SER A 13 0.65 -8.31 -5.90
C SER A 13 0.62 -8.07 -7.41
N ASN A 14 -0.40 -8.56 -8.10
CA ASN A 14 -0.56 -8.31 -9.53
C ASN A 14 -0.73 -6.82 -9.83
N TYR A 15 -1.50 -6.10 -9.02
CA TYR A 15 -1.67 -4.67 -9.18
C TYR A 15 -0.35 -3.91 -8.96
N ALA A 16 0.36 -4.18 -7.86
CA ALA A 16 1.66 -3.59 -7.56
C ALA A 16 2.68 -3.82 -8.68
N GLN A 17 2.72 -5.03 -9.23
CA GLN A 17 3.61 -5.38 -10.35
C GLN A 17 3.24 -4.67 -11.66
N SER A 18 1.95 -4.37 -11.87
CA SER A 18 1.47 -3.66 -13.06
C SER A 18 1.77 -2.17 -13.05
N LEU A 19 2.06 -1.59 -11.88
CA LEU A 19 2.36 -0.17 -11.76
C LEU A 19 3.71 0.15 -12.43
N PRO A 20 3.78 1.23 -13.24
CA PRO A 20 5.05 1.73 -13.74
C PRO A 20 5.89 2.28 -12.59
N GLU A 21 7.21 2.21 -12.73
CA GLU A 21 8.12 2.84 -11.78
C GLU A 21 8.15 4.36 -12.03
N GLN A 22 7.69 5.12 -11.04
CA GLN A 22 7.57 6.57 -11.08
C GLN A 22 7.64 7.15 -9.68
N GLU A 23 8.25 8.33 -9.55
CA GLU A 23 8.38 9.01 -8.26
C GLU A 23 7.06 9.61 -7.77
N GLY A 24 6.07 9.84 -8.65
CA GLY A 24 4.79 10.45 -8.31
C GLY A 24 3.69 9.47 -7.87
N VAL A 25 2.80 9.95 -7.01
CA VAL A 25 1.55 9.26 -6.63
C VAL A 25 0.54 9.36 -7.76
N SER A 26 -0.09 8.23 -8.10
CA SER A 26 -1.26 8.17 -8.99
C SER A 26 -2.54 8.13 -8.16
N PHE A 27 -3.50 8.97 -8.53
CA PHE A 27 -4.83 9.01 -7.93
C PHE A 27 -5.81 8.36 -8.89
N LYS A 28 -6.24 7.13 -8.59
CA LYS A 28 -7.24 6.42 -9.37
C LYS A 28 -7.81 5.29 -8.55
N ASP A 29 -9.13 5.32 -8.37
CA ASP A 29 -9.87 4.22 -7.76
C ASP A 29 -9.71 2.95 -8.60
N GLN A 30 -8.96 1.99 -8.08
CA GLN A 30 -8.73 0.70 -8.71
C GLN A 30 -9.04 -0.40 -7.71
N ARG A 31 -9.94 -1.31 -8.08
CA ARG A 31 -10.22 -2.48 -7.25
C ARG A 31 -9.09 -3.51 -7.37
N ALA A 32 -8.56 -3.94 -6.24
CA ALA A 32 -7.57 -5.00 -6.11
C ALA A 32 -8.02 -6.00 -5.01
N GLY A 33 -8.71 -7.06 -5.43
CA GLY A 33 -9.33 -8.02 -4.52
C GLY A 33 -10.49 -7.41 -3.73
N LEU A 34 -10.40 -7.45 -2.40
CA LEU A 34 -11.39 -6.88 -1.49
C LEU A 34 -11.22 -5.36 -1.27
N PHE A 35 -10.12 -4.77 -1.75
CA PHE A 35 -9.79 -3.37 -1.49
C PHE A 35 -10.02 -2.49 -2.72
N THR A 36 -10.44 -1.26 -2.49
CA THR A 36 -10.38 -0.17 -3.46
C THR A 36 -9.12 0.62 -3.17
N ILE A 37 -8.19 0.68 -4.11
CA ILE A 37 -6.96 1.46 -4.00
C ILE A 37 -7.25 2.84 -4.55
N ALA A 38 -7.10 3.88 -3.73
CA ALA A 38 -7.31 5.28 -4.11
C ALA A 38 -6.01 5.93 -4.62
N THR A 39 -4.90 5.58 -3.98
CA THR A 39 -3.56 6.11 -4.28
C THR A 39 -2.59 4.96 -4.56
N ALA A 40 -1.72 5.14 -5.54
CA ALA A 40 -0.71 4.14 -5.87
C ALA A 40 0.60 4.81 -6.29
N GLN A 41 1.71 4.37 -5.72
CA GLN A 41 3.05 4.83 -6.04
C GLN A 41 3.99 3.63 -6.12
N ARG A 42 4.88 3.61 -7.10
CA ARG A 42 5.95 2.62 -7.18
C ARG A 42 7.27 3.30 -7.52
N TRP A 43 8.20 3.32 -6.58
CA TRP A 43 9.49 3.99 -6.74
C TRP A 43 10.62 3.17 -6.12
N LYS A 44 11.73 3.01 -6.83
CA LYS A 44 12.92 2.27 -6.37
C LYS A 44 12.59 0.86 -5.88
N GLY A 45 11.68 0.17 -6.59
CA GLY A 45 11.23 -1.17 -6.26
C GLY A 45 10.26 -1.28 -5.06
N ILE A 46 9.95 -0.17 -4.38
CA ILE A 46 8.93 -0.10 -3.33
C ILE A 46 7.59 0.25 -3.97
N THR A 47 6.51 -0.40 -3.55
CA THR A 47 5.15 -0.01 -3.94
C THR A 47 4.35 0.38 -2.71
N GLN A 48 3.68 1.53 -2.75
CA GLN A 48 2.72 1.99 -1.75
C GLN A 48 1.34 2.08 -2.38
N LEU A 49 0.34 1.55 -1.68
CA LEU A 49 -1.06 1.50 -2.10
C LEU A 49 -1.94 2.04 -0.97
N GLY A 50 -2.50 3.23 -1.13
CA GLY A 50 -3.49 3.77 -0.18
C GLY A 50 -4.87 3.22 -0.47
N VAL A 51 -5.55 2.72 0.56
CA VAL A 51 -6.87 2.10 0.43
C VAL A 51 -7.94 3.15 0.70
N ALA A 52 -8.89 3.28 -0.22
CA ALA A 52 -10.02 4.18 -0.10
C ALA A 52 -10.83 3.89 1.18
N ASP A 53 -11.35 4.94 1.80
CA ASP A 53 -12.18 4.88 3.01
C ASP A 53 -11.52 4.15 4.19
N THR A 54 -10.19 4.09 4.23
CA THR A 54 -9.45 3.55 5.38
C THR A 54 -8.74 4.67 6.13
N GLY A 55 -9.03 4.75 7.44
CA GLY A 55 -8.52 5.78 8.33
C GLY A 55 -9.61 6.78 8.76
N GLY A 56 -9.17 7.84 9.46
CA GLY A 56 -10.00 8.99 9.83
C GLY A 56 -9.81 10.16 8.86
N MET A 57 -10.39 11.31 9.18
CA MET A 57 -10.29 12.53 8.35
C MET A 57 -8.84 12.96 8.03
N LEU A 58 -7.88 12.57 8.87
CA LEU A 58 -6.46 12.93 8.79
C LEU A 58 -5.54 11.69 8.79
N THR A 59 -6.07 10.51 8.46
CA THR A 59 -5.26 9.29 8.42
C THR A 59 -5.55 8.56 7.12
N GLU A 60 -4.50 8.25 6.36
CA GLU A 60 -4.59 7.36 5.19
C GLU A 60 -3.92 6.04 5.53
N CYS A 61 -4.64 4.94 5.38
CA CYS A 61 -4.07 3.60 5.58
C CYS A 61 -4.03 2.81 4.27
N GLY A 62 -3.20 1.76 4.25
CA GLY A 62 -3.07 0.91 3.08
C GLY A 62 -2.02 -0.16 3.21
N PHE A 63 -1.33 -0.44 2.11
CA PHE A 63 -0.35 -1.51 2.02
C PHE A 63 0.92 -1.04 1.33
N ALA A 64 2.06 -1.55 1.80
CA ALA A 64 3.35 -1.36 1.16
C ALA A 64 4.00 -2.70 0.84
N HIS A 65 4.52 -2.83 -0.37
CA HIS A 65 5.39 -3.93 -0.79
C HIS A 65 6.83 -3.45 -0.82
N VAL A 66 7.68 -4.02 0.05
CA VAL A 66 9.04 -3.55 0.34
C VAL A 66 10.05 -4.71 0.24
N PRO A 67 10.48 -5.08 -0.98
CA PRO A 67 11.43 -6.20 -1.19
C PRO A 67 12.78 -6.01 -0.51
N SER A 68 13.18 -4.76 -0.24
CA SER A 68 14.43 -4.45 0.45
C SER A 68 14.35 -4.68 1.96
N GLY A 69 13.15 -4.87 2.52
CA GLY A 69 12.88 -4.87 3.96
C GLY A 69 13.14 -3.53 4.65
N ARG A 70 13.47 -2.47 3.91
CA ARG A 70 13.80 -1.14 4.46
C ARG A 70 12.52 -0.31 4.67
N VAL A 71 11.70 -0.75 5.63
CA VAL A 71 10.42 -0.10 5.99
C VAL A 71 10.60 1.37 6.40
N LYS A 72 11.78 1.74 6.91
CA LYS A 72 12.12 3.13 7.26
C LYS A 72 12.08 4.11 6.08
N ASP A 73 12.13 3.60 4.85
CA ASP A 73 12.12 4.42 3.63
C ASP A 73 10.69 4.78 3.18
N LEU A 74 9.65 4.31 3.90
CA LEU A 74 8.25 4.49 3.49
C LEU A 74 7.63 5.85 3.85
N ASP A 75 8.23 6.62 4.75
CA ASP A 75 7.65 7.90 5.25
C ASP A 75 6.19 7.76 5.73
N VAL A 76 5.96 6.80 6.63
CA VAL A 76 4.64 6.46 7.20
C VAL A 76 4.67 6.58 8.73
N SER A 77 3.53 6.87 9.37
CA SER A 77 3.43 6.96 10.83
C SER A 77 3.49 5.60 11.51
N SER A 78 2.99 4.55 10.83
CA SER A 78 3.05 3.17 11.31
C SER A 78 3.18 2.15 10.18
N ALA A 79 3.83 1.03 10.47
CA ALA A 79 3.99 -0.09 9.54
C ALA A 79 3.99 -1.45 10.29
N ASP A 80 3.03 -2.30 9.96
CA ASP A 80 2.87 -3.65 10.53
C ASP A 80 3.13 -4.72 9.47
N HIS A 81 4.03 -5.66 9.75
CA HIS A 81 4.34 -6.76 8.83
C HIS A 81 3.15 -7.72 8.66
N LEU A 82 2.82 -8.06 7.41
CA LEU A 82 1.71 -8.95 7.07
C LEU A 82 2.19 -10.35 6.68
N THR A 83 2.99 -10.43 5.61
CA THR A 83 3.54 -11.67 5.04
C THR A 83 4.58 -11.30 3.97
N GLY A 84 5.59 -12.13 3.75
CA GLY A 84 6.63 -11.87 2.74
C GLY A 84 7.20 -10.45 2.86
N ASP A 85 7.11 -9.70 1.77
CA ASP A 85 7.57 -8.30 1.67
C ASP A 85 6.43 -7.28 1.88
N TRP A 86 5.27 -7.72 2.35
CA TRP A 86 4.08 -6.88 2.53
C TRP A 86 3.91 -6.37 3.97
N TYR A 87 3.54 -5.10 4.05
CA TYR A 87 3.24 -4.38 5.28
C TYR A 87 1.89 -3.67 5.17
N ALA A 88 1.13 -3.60 6.26
CA ALA A 88 0.06 -2.62 6.41
C ALA A 88 0.68 -1.31 6.89
N THR A 89 0.26 -0.19 6.33
CA THR A 89 0.82 1.13 6.66
C THR A 89 -0.28 2.12 6.94
N CYS A 90 -0.01 3.10 7.80
CA CYS A 90 -0.83 4.30 7.93
C CYS A 90 0.06 5.53 7.99
N THR A 91 -0.45 6.63 7.46
CA THR A 91 0.15 7.97 7.53
C THR A 91 -0.86 8.91 8.15
N ASP A 92 -0.45 9.58 9.22
CA ASP A 92 -1.23 10.63 9.86
C ASP A 92 -0.80 11.99 9.32
N TYR A 93 -1.77 12.86 9.04
CA TYR A 93 -1.58 14.23 8.58
C TYR A 93 -1.89 15.19 9.73
N ASP A 94 -1.03 16.19 9.93
CA ASP A 94 -1.22 17.28 10.89
C ASP A 94 -2.07 18.43 10.31
#